data_AF-A0A2S2NYF1-F1
#
_entry.id   AF-A0A2S2NYF1-F1
#
_cell.length_a   1.000
_cell.length_b   1.000
_cell.length_c   1.000
_cell.angle_alpha   90.00
_cell.angle_beta   90.00
_cell.angle_gamma   90.00
#
_symmetry.space_group_name_H-M   'P 1'
#
loop_
_entity.id
_entity.type
_entity.pdbx_description
1 polymer ?
#
loop_
_entity_poly.entity_id
_entity_poly.type
_entity_poly.pdbx_seq_one_letter_code
_entity_poly.pdbx_strand_id
1 'polypeptide(L)'
;MLFGTFKGNASTRYGIENENIAKKQLEKVIEKEILPAGLIIDKKQPFLAVSPDGLIELDALVEIKCPASAKDFTPEDAIKNKKIKSCVIKNGNLFLNRNDNMYYYQIQGQLHVTDRMYCYFCIWTPKGSCIFISTIIY
;
A
#
# COMPACT_ATOMS: atom_id res chain seq x y z
N MET A 1 3.11 -28.65 -4.56
CA MET A 1 2.49 -27.62 -3.69
C MET A 1 3.63 -26.79 -3.12
N LEU A 2 3.71 -25.53 -3.55
CA LEU A 2 4.91 -24.68 -3.57
C LEU A 2 5.09 -23.91 -2.26
N PHE A 3 5.82 -24.48 -1.30
CA PHE A 3 6.39 -23.69 -0.21
C PHE A 3 7.57 -22.90 -0.77
N GLY A 4 7.38 -21.60 -1.00
CA GLY A 4 8.45 -20.72 -1.44
C GLY A 4 9.55 -20.66 -0.38
N THR A 5 10.79 -20.93 -0.77
CA THR A 5 11.99 -20.83 0.10
C THR A 5 12.42 -19.38 0.35
N PHE A 6 11.58 -18.39 0.01
CA PHE A 6 11.90 -16.98 0.15
C PHE A 6 11.86 -16.58 1.63
N LYS A 7 13.04 -16.42 2.22
CA LYS A 7 13.23 -15.99 3.62
C LYS A 7 13.15 -14.47 3.81
N GLY A 8 12.78 -13.71 2.78
CA GLY A 8 12.82 -12.24 2.79
C GLY A 8 14.21 -11.68 2.54
N ASN A 9 14.26 -10.43 2.06
CA ASN A 9 15.49 -9.64 2.00
C ASN A 9 15.46 -8.50 3.04
N ALA A 10 16.51 -7.67 3.10
CA ALA A 10 16.57 -6.56 4.04
C ALA A 10 15.39 -5.57 3.89
N SER A 11 14.93 -5.35 2.66
CA SER A 11 13.76 -4.49 2.39
C SER A 11 12.45 -5.12 2.86
N THR A 12 12.28 -6.44 2.69
CA THR A 12 11.10 -7.16 3.20
C THR A 12 11.02 -7.12 4.73
N ARG A 13 12.14 -7.38 5.42
CA ARG A 13 12.19 -7.31 6.89
C ARG A 13 11.90 -5.91 7.41
N TYR A 14 12.51 -4.90 6.79
CA TYR A 14 12.24 -3.50 7.12
C TYR A 14 10.76 -3.14 6.94
N GLY A 15 10.14 -3.64 5.87
CA GLY A 15 8.70 -3.48 5.64
C GLY A 15 7.88 -4.00 6.82
N ILE A 16 8.08 -5.28 7.15
CA ILE A 16 7.37 -5.98 8.23
C ILE A 16 7.55 -5.28 9.59
N GLU A 17 8.78 -4.86 9.91
CA GLU A 17 9.09 -4.19 11.18
C GLU A 17 8.35 -2.85 11.35
N ASN A 18 8.11 -2.13 10.24
CA ASN A 18 7.56 -0.78 10.28
C ASN A 18 6.08 -0.69 9.93
N GLU A 19 5.49 -1.73 9.33
CA GLU A 19 4.09 -1.75 8.89
C GLU A 19 3.11 -1.42 10.02
N ASN A 20 3.30 -2.03 11.21
CA ASN A 20 2.46 -1.76 12.37
C ASN A 20 2.56 -0.31 12.87
N ILE A 21 3.75 0.30 12.77
CA ILE A 21 3.97 1.71 13.14
C ILE A 21 3.26 2.60 12.12
N ALA A 22 3.47 2.33 10.83
CA ALA A 22 2.86 3.03 9.73
C ALA A 22 1.32 2.97 9.79
N LYS A 23 0.75 1.80 10.07
CA LYS A 23 -0.69 1.58 10.23
C LYS A 23 -1.27 2.43 11.37
N LYS A 24 -0.66 2.39 12.55
CA LYS A 24 -1.11 3.21 13.71
C LYS A 24 -1.03 4.71 13.45
N GLN A 25 -0.02 5.16 12.69
CA GLN A 25 0.07 6.56 12.30
C GLN A 25 -0.99 6.91 11.25
N LEU A 26 -1.22 6.02 10.29
CA LEU A 26 -2.25 6.20 9.27
C LEU A 26 -3.65 6.30 9.87
N GLU A 27 -4.02 5.43 10.83
CA GLU A 27 -5.30 5.48 11.55
C GLU A 27 -5.57 6.86 12.16
N LYS A 28 -4.54 7.48 12.75
CA LYS A 28 -4.64 8.82 13.33
C LYS A 28 -4.82 9.91 12.28
N VAL A 29 -4.21 9.77 11.10
CA VAL A 29 -4.28 10.77 10.04
C VAL A 29 -5.62 10.71 9.30
N ILE A 30 -6.15 9.50 9.06
CA ILE A 30 -7.42 9.34 8.37
C ILE A 30 -8.63 9.37 9.32
N GLU A 31 -8.40 9.38 10.63
CA GLU A 31 -9.41 9.33 11.69
C GLU A 31 -10.40 8.17 11.53
N LYS A 32 -9.89 7.02 11.06
CA LYS A 32 -10.65 5.77 10.88
C LYS A 32 -9.86 4.59 11.41
N GLU A 33 -10.59 3.61 11.94
CA GLU A 33 -10.03 2.33 12.37
C GLU A 33 -9.65 1.48 11.14
N ILE A 34 -8.44 0.90 11.16
CA ILE A 34 -7.98 -0.02 10.12
C ILE A 34 -8.00 -1.44 10.68
N LEU A 35 -9.05 -2.18 10.34
CA LEU A 35 -9.22 -3.56 10.77
C LEU A 35 -8.14 -4.46 10.13
N PRO A 36 -7.66 -5.50 10.85
CA PRO A 36 -6.74 -6.47 10.29
C PRO A 36 -7.40 -7.23 9.13
N ALA A 37 -6.61 -7.53 8.10
CA ALA A 37 -7.01 -8.37 6.99
C ALA A 37 -6.15 -9.63 6.95
N GLY A 38 -6.75 -10.72 6.48
CA GLY A 38 -6.04 -11.94 6.12
C GLY A 38 -6.03 -12.15 4.61
N LEU A 39 -5.80 -13.38 4.17
CA LEU A 39 -6.00 -13.77 2.79
C LEU A 39 -7.50 -13.79 2.47
N ILE A 40 -7.92 -13.00 1.48
CA ILE A 40 -9.29 -12.92 0.99
C ILE A 40 -9.32 -13.55 -0.40
N ILE A 41 -10.19 -14.52 -0.60
CA ILE A 41 -10.36 -15.26 -1.86
C ILE A 41 -11.53 -14.66 -2.63
N ASP A 42 -11.37 -14.52 -3.95
CA ASP A 42 -12.44 -14.03 -4.81
C ASP A 42 -13.63 -15.01 -4.84
N LYS A 43 -14.84 -14.50 -4.64
CA LYS A 43 -16.06 -15.31 -4.56
C LYS A 43 -16.43 -15.96 -5.90
N LYS A 44 -16.07 -15.35 -7.02
CA LYS A 44 -16.38 -15.81 -8.39
C LYS A 44 -15.20 -16.56 -9.00
N GLN A 45 -13.98 -16.21 -8.64
CA GLN A 45 -12.74 -16.77 -9.17
C GLN A 45 -11.84 -17.29 -8.04
N PRO A 46 -12.13 -18.46 -7.42
CA PRO A 46 -11.45 -18.92 -6.19
C PRO A 46 -9.93 -19.15 -6.30
N PHE A 47 -9.37 -19.12 -7.51
CA PHE A 47 -7.94 -19.15 -7.76
C PHE A 47 -7.26 -17.78 -7.61
N LEU A 48 -8.03 -16.70 -7.45
CA LEU A 48 -7.56 -15.36 -7.12
C LEU A 48 -7.73 -15.11 -5.63
N ALA A 49 -6.68 -14.57 -5.02
CA ALA A 49 -6.70 -14.14 -3.63
C ALA A 49 -5.80 -12.93 -3.43
N VAL A 50 -6.14 -12.12 -2.44
CA VAL A 50 -5.41 -10.91 -2.08
C VAL A 50 -5.25 -10.83 -0.57
N SER A 51 -4.24 -10.11 -0.12
CA SER A 51 -4.02 -9.80 1.29
C SER A 51 -3.74 -8.31 1.39
N PRO A 52 -4.78 -7.45 1.55
CA PRO A 52 -4.56 -6.04 1.84
C PRO A 52 -3.95 -5.89 3.24
N ASP A 53 -3.33 -4.74 3.53
CA ASP A 53 -2.71 -4.46 4.84
C ASP A 53 -3.78 -4.06 5.89
N GLY A 54 -4.98 -3.73 5.43
CA GLY A 54 -6.14 -3.57 6.29
C GLY A 54 -7.42 -3.23 5.54
N LEU A 55 -8.53 -3.32 6.26
CA LEU A 55 -9.86 -2.96 5.78
C LEU A 55 -10.38 -1.76 6.58
N ILE A 56 -11.07 -0.85 5.91
CA ILE A 56 -11.73 0.30 6.52
C ILE A 56 -13.20 0.22 6.13
N GLU A 57 -14.09 0.16 7.13
CA GLU A 57 -15.54 0.17 6.92
C GLU A 57 -15.96 -0.87 5.85
N LEU A 58 -16.87 -0.50 4.94
CA LEU A 58 -17.41 -1.40 3.91
C LEU A 58 -16.84 -1.16 2.50
N ASP A 59 -16.28 0.02 2.24
CA ASP A 59 -15.95 0.48 0.88
C ASP A 59 -14.46 0.70 0.63
N ALA A 60 -13.62 0.64 1.68
CA ALA A 60 -12.21 0.99 1.57
C ALA A 60 -11.23 -0.07 2.11
N LEU A 61 -10.05 -0.12 1.55
CA LEU A 61 -8.91 -0.92 2.04
C LEU A 61 -7.66 -0.06 2.15
N VAL A 62 -6.61 -0.61 2.76
CA VAL A 62 -5.33 0.05 2.96
C VAL A 62 -4.23 -0.81 2.36
N GLU A 63 -3.28 -0.13 1.71
CA GLU A 63 -2.02 -0.70 1.24
C GLU A 63 -0.87 0.24 1.67
N ILE A 64 0.05 -0.27 2.48
CA ILE A 64 1.15 0.44 3.11
C ILE A 64 2.46 -0.05 2.50
N LYS A 65 3.33 0.89 2.10
CA LYS A 65 4.70 0.58 1.71
C LYS A 65 5.68 1.36 2.57
N CYS A 66 6.64 0.63 3.14
CA CYS A 66 7.76 1.17 3.91
C CYS A 66 9.07 0.94 3.14
N PRO A 67 9.42 1.75 2.12
CA PRO A 67 10.60 1.53 1.31
C PRO A 67 11.89 1.82 2.09
N ALA A 68 12.68 0.77 2.37
CA ALA A 68 13.95 0.88 3.08
C ALA A 68 14.96 1.85 2.41
N SER A 69 14.89 1.99 1.08
CA SER A 69 15.73 2.92 0.30
C SER A 69 15.44 4.40 0.56
N ALA A 70 14.30 4.71 1.20
CA ALA A 70 13.84 6.06 1.49
C ALA A 70 13.79 6.37 3.00
N LYS A 71 14.29 5.48 3.87
CA LYS A 71 14.18 5.60 5.34
C LYS A 71 14.73 6.91 5.92
N ASP A 72 15.70 7.52 5.24
CA ASP A 72 16.38 8.74 5.68
C ASP A 72 15.78 10.02 5.07
N PHE A 73 14.70 9.89 4.27
CA PHE A 73 14.04 10.96 3.53
C PHE A 73 12.58 11.08 3.95
N THR A 74 12.00 12.27 3.83
CA THR A 74 10.53 12.38 3.75
C THR A 74 10.03 11.68 2.48
N PRO A 75 8.79 11.17 2.44
CA PRO A 75 8.26 10.57 1.23
C PRO A 75 8.32 11.51 0.01
N GLU A 76 8.03 12.79 0.20
CA GLU A 76 8.09 13.83 -0.83
C GLU A 76 9.50 13.99 -1.39
N ASP A 77 10.51 14.09 -0.51
CA ASP A 77 11.90 14.21 -0.94
C ASP A 77 12.40 12.93 -1.60
N ALA A 78 11.95 11.76 -1.13
CA ALA A 78 12.27 10.48 -1.75
C ALA A 78 11.69 10.35 -3.16
N ILE A 79 10.49 10.87 -3.40
CA ILE A 79 9.86 10.92 -4.73
C ILE A 79 10.61 11.90 -5.64
N LYS A 80 10.89 13.12 -5.17
CA LYS A 80 11.66 14.13 -5.92
C LYS A 80 13.04 13.62 -6.32
N ASN A 81 13.72 12.93 -5.41
CA ASN A 81 15.04 12.33 -5.63
C ASN A 81 14.99 10.98 -6.38
N LYS A 82 13.82 10.57 -6.88
CA LYS A 82 13.59 9.31 -7.63
C LYS A 82 13.99 8.04 -6.87
N LYS A 83 14.07 8.10 -5.53
CA LYS A 83 14.21 6.93 -4.65
C LYS A 83 12.91 6.13 -4.60
N ILE A 84 11.78 6.82 -4.70
CA ILE A 84 10.44 6.25 -4.84
C ILE A 84 9.93 6.61 -6.24
N LYS A 85 9.84 5.60 -7.12
CA LYS A 85 9.39 5.77 -8.51
C LYS A 85 7.92 5.40 -8.73
N SER A 86 7.31 4.78 -7.73
CA SER A 86 5.91 4.36 -7.74
C SER A 86 4.94 5.53 -7.61
N CYS A 87 5.41 6.71 -7.21
CA CYS A 87 4.58 7.89 -7.04
C CYS A 87 5.15 9.08 -7.79
N VAL A 88 4.28 10.00 -8.18
CA VAL A 88 4.63 11.25 -8.85
C VAL A 88 3.89 12.41 -8.19
N ILE A 89 4.56 13.55 -8.05
CA ILE A 89 3.94 14.78 -7.58
C ILE A 89 3.60 15.63 -8.80
N LYS A 90 2.32 15.98 -8.97
CA LYS A 90 1.81 16.86 -10.04
C LYS A 90 1.00 17.98 -9.40
N ASN A 91 1.37 19.24 -9.67
CA ASN A 91 0.69 20.43 -9.14
C ASN A 91 0.52 20.39 -7.60
N GLY A 92 1.54 19.94 -6.88
CA GLY A 92 1.52 19.79 -5.42
C GLY A 92 0.75 18.57 -4.90
N ASN A 93 0.05 17.84 -5.77
CA ASN A 93 -0.70 16.64 -5.39
C ASN A 93 0.08 15.37 -5.70
N LEU A 94 -0.02 14.39 -4.80
CA LEU A 94 0.62 13.09 -4.93
C LEU A 94 -0.28 12.10 -5.67
N PHE A 95 0.30 11.37 -6.63
CA PHE A 95 -0.41 10.34 -7.39
C PHE A 95 0.42 9.07 -7.49
N LEU A 96 -0.24 7.92 -7.47
CA LEU A 96 0.39 6.69 -7.94
C LEU A 96 0.77 6.84 -9.42
N ASN A 97 2.01 6.52 -9.75
CA ASN A 97 2.39 6.37 -11.14
C ASN A 97 1.64 5.16 -11.72
N ARG A 98 0.79 5.37 -12.73
CA ARG A 98 0.01 4.27 -13.35
C ARG A 98 0.78 3.58 -14.48
N ASN A 99 1.85 4.20 -14.97
CA ASN A 99 2.65 3.64 -16.04
C ASN A 99 3.66 2.65 -15.44
N ASP A 100 3.51 1.37 -15.78
CA ASP A 100 4.43 0.28 -15.40
C ASP A 100 4.71 0.22 -13.89
N ASN A 101 3.63 0.20 -13.10
CA ASN A 101 3.73 0.17 -11.63
C ASN A 101 2.98 -1.03 -11.05
N MET A 102 3.75 -1.96 -10.51
CA MET A 102 3.22 -3.16 -9.85
C MET A 102 2.21 -2.86 -8.73
N TYR A 103 2.35 -1.73 -8.02
CA TYR A 103 1.42 -1.36 -6.95
C TYR A 103 0.06 -0.95 -7.51
N TYR A 104 0.00 -0.38 -8.71
CA TYR A 104 -1.28 -0.07 -9.34
C TYR A 104 -2.08 -1.34 -9.59
N TYR A 105 -1.46 -2.36 -10.21
CA TYR A 105 -2.11 -3.64 -10.46
C TYR A 105 -2.45 -4.39 -9.16
N GLN A 106 -1.58 -4.30 -8.15
CA GLN A 106 -1.85 -4.87 -6.83
C GLN A 106 -3.13 -4.27 -6.22
N ILE A 107 -3.24 -2.93 -6.22
CA ILE A 107 -4.41 -2.22 -5.68
C ILE A 107 -5.66 -2.56 -6.48
N GLN A 108 -5.61 -2.55 -7.82
CA GLN A 108 -6.79 -2.91 -8.63
C GLN A 108 -7.24 -4.35 -8.36
N GLY A 109 -6.31 -5.29 -8.21
CA GLY A 109 -6.63 -6.67 -7.82
C GLY A 109 -7.28 -6.74 -6.44
N GLN A 110 -6.74 -6.01 -5.45
CA GLN A 110 -7.31 -5.94 -4.11
C GLN A 110 -8.73 -5.36 -4.11
N LEU A 111 -8.96 -4.27 -4.83
CA LEU A 111 -10.28 -3.65 -4.95
C LEU A 111 -11.29 -4.60 -5.59
N HIS A 112 -10.90 -5.30 -6.66
CA HIS A 112 -11.74 -6.29 -7.32
C HIS A 112 -12.14 -7.44 -6.38
N VAL A 113 -11.15 -8.10 -5.76
CA VAL A 113 -11.39 -9.30 -4.95
C VAL A 113 -12.14 -8.99 -3.66
N THR A 114 -11.94 -7.80 -3.09
CA THR A 114 -12.62 -7.39 -1.85
C THR A 114 -13.97 -6.70 -2.07
N ASP A 115 -14.37 -6.46 -3.32
CA ASP A 115 -15.58 -5.70 -3.69
C ASP A 115 -15.62 -4.31 -3.03
N ARG A 116 -14.48 -3.60 -3.11
CA ARG A 116 -14.27 -2.28 -2.48
C ARG A 116 -13.93 -1.22 -3.51
N MET A 117 -14.29 0.02 -3.21
CA MET A 117 -14.19 1.14 -4.14
C MET A 117 -12.91 1.96 -3.97
N TYR A 118 -12.39 2.01 -2.74
CA TYR A 118 -11.29 2.89 -2.37
C TYR A 118 -10.11 2.13 -1.77
N CYS A 119 -8.90 2.58 -2.09
CA CYS A 119 -7.67 2.16 -1.44
C CYS A 119 -6.94 3.39 -0.92
N TYR A 120 -6.74 3.46 0.39
CA TYR A 120 -5.79 4.37 1.00
C TYR A 120 -4.39 3.79 0.81
N PHE A 121 -3.68 4.31 -0.19
CA PHE A 121 -2.29 3.91 -0.42
C PHE A 121 -1.37 4.85 0.36
N CYS A 122 -0.58 4.27 1.24
CA CYS A 122 0.33 5.00 2.12
C CYS A 122 1.78 4.62 1.81
N ILE A 123 2.59 5.64 1.53
CA ILE A 123 4.05 5.50 1.58
C ILE A 123 4.52 6.06 2.91
N TRP A 124 5.13 5.20 3.71
CA TRP A 124 5.62 5.55 5.04
C TRP A 124 7.15 5.54 5.10
N THR A 125 7.69 6.52 5.81
CA THR A 125 9.10 6.60 6.20
C THR A 125 9.20 7.04 7.67
N PRO A 126 10.33 6.80 8.35
CA PRO A 126 10.57 7.35 9.68
C PRO A 126 10.55 8.88 9.76
N LYS A 127 10.68 9.58 8.62
CA LYS A 127 10.66 11.04 8.52
C LYS A 127 9.27 11.61 8.22
N GLY A 128 8.27 10.76 8.00
CA GLY A 128 6.91 11.16 7.67
C GLY A 128 6.20 10.17 6.74
N SER A 129 4.95 10.45 6.45
CA SER A 129 4.09 9.61 5.60
C SER A 129 3.31 10.47 4.62
N CYS A 130 3.11 9.96 3.41
CA CYS A 130 2.22 10.58 2.44
C CYS A 130 1.15 9.58 2.02
N ILE A 131 -0.09 10.07 1.90
CA ILE A 131 -1.27 9.26 1.66
C ILE A 131 -1.96 9.80 0.42
N PHE A 132 -2.45 8.91 -0.43
CA PHE A 132 -3.42 9.27 -1.45
C PHE A 132 -4.46 8.16 -1.59
N ILE A 133 -5.63 8.56 -2.06
CA ILE A 133 -6.76 7.65 -2.27
C ILE A 133 -6.75 7.24 -3.75
N SER A 134 -6.61 5.94 -3.99
CA SER A 134 -6.83 5.34 -5.31
C SER A 134 -8.24 4.77 -5.38
N THR A 135 -8.91 4.97 -6.51
CA THR A 135 -10.20 4.35 -6.81
C THR A 135 -10.04 3.22 -7.80
N ILE A 136 -11.09 2.43 -7.99
CA ILE A 136 -11.23 1.62 -9.22
C ILE A 136 -11.23 2.57 -10.42
N ILE A 137 -10.55 2.16 -11.49
CA ILE A 137 -10.51 2.90 -12.75
C ILE A 137 -10.79 1.87 -13.84
N TYR A 138 -12.00 1.93 -14.37
CA TYR A 138 -12.40 1.16 -15.54
C TYR A 138 -11.84 1.79 -16.81
#